data_AF-A0A525VGF5-F1
#
_entry.id   AF-A0A525VGF5-F1
#
_cell.length_a   1.000
_cell.length_b   1.000
_cell.length_c   1.000
_cell.angle_alpha   90.00
_cell.angle_beta   90.00
_cell.angle_gamma   90.00
#
_symmetry.space_group_name_H-M   'P 1'
#
loop_
_entity.id
_entity.type
_entity.pdbx_description
1 polymer ?
#
loop_
_entity_poly.entity_id
_entity_poly.type
_entity_poly.pdbx_seq_one_letter_code
_entity_poly.pdbx_strand_id
1 'polypeptide(L)' 'MRRKPGEPIYLKRHILGLAAAVVAPILLPLLYHRYITPLSFSTIFAVSLIIALIGSIALYFAYRSSAQNEP' A
#
# COMPACT_ATOMS: atom_id res chain seq x y z
N MET A 1 20.39 2.78 -24.05
CA MET A 1 20.58 3.40 -22.72
C MET A 1 20.81 2.28 -21.72
N ARG A 2 22.01 2.17 -21.16
CA ARG A 2 22.41 1.11 -20.22
C ARG A 2 21.91 1.54 -18.83
N ARG A 3 20.92 0.81 -18.27
CA ARG A 3 20.36 1.13 -16.94
C ARG A 3 21.43 0.96 -15.86
N LYS A 4 21.42 1.80 -14.83
CA LYS A 4 22.35 1.63 -13.70
C LYS A 4 21.90 0.43 -12.86
N PRO A 5 22.83 -0.41 -12.41
CA PRO A 5 22.51 -1.47 -11.45
C PRO A 5 21.90 -0.83 -10.19
N GLY A 6 20.76 -1.35 -9.73
CA GLY A 6 20.00 -0.79 -8.60
C GLY A 6 19.02 0.34 -8.95
N GLU A 7 18.83 0.72 -10.23
CA GLU A 7 17.70 1.60 -10.59
C GLU A 7 16.38 0.79 -10.52
N PRO A 8 15.44 1.15 -9.63
CA PRO A 8 14.16 0.46 -9.57
C PRO A 8 13.46 0.61 -10.91
N ILE A 9 13.26 -0.54 -11.57
CA ILE A 9 12.74 -0.67 -12.93
C ILE A 9 11.36 0.03 -13.07
N TYR A 10 10.68 0.27 -11.94
CA TYR A 10 9.36 0.92 -11.82
C TYR A 10 9.21 1.89 -10.63
N LEU A 11 10.20 2.75 -10.32
CA LEU A 11 10.17 3.66 -9.15
C LEU A 11 8.85 4.44 -8.98
N LYS A 12 8.31 5.03 -10.07
CA LYS A 12 7.04 5.79 -10.01
C LYS A 12 5.85 4.94 -9.57
N ARG A 13 5.75 3.71 -10.08
CA ARG A 13 4.65 2.79 -9.71
C ARG A 13 4.83 2.29 -8.28
N HIS A 14 6.07 2.07 -7.86
CA HIS A 14 6.39 1.67 -6.49
C HIS A 14 5.96 2.74 -5.48
N ILE A 15 6.31 4.00 -5.74
CA ILE A 15 5.91 5.14 -4.89
C ILE A 15 4.38 5.29 -4.87
N LEU A 16 3.70 5.14 -6.01
CA LEU A 16 2.24 5.19 -6.05
C LEU A 16 1.59 4.06 -5.23
N GLY A 17 2.10 2.83 -5.38
CA GLY A 17 1.61 1.70 -4.60
C GLY A 17 1.85 1.88 -3.11
N LEU A 18 3.02 2.39 -2.72
CA LEU A 18 3.35 2.70 -1.33
C LEU A 18 2.43 3.78 -0.78
N ALA A 19 2.23 4.88 -1.52
CA ALA A 19 1.32 5.94 -1.12
C ALA A 19 -0.11 5.41 -0.92
N ALA A 20 -0.60 4.57 -1.84
CA ALA A 20 -1.89 3.92 -1.68
C ALA A 20 -1.95 3.02 -0.44
N ALA A 21 -0.92 2.20 -0.20
CA ALA A 21 -0.86 1.30 0.95
C ALA A 21 -0.81 2.04 2.31
N VAL A 22 -0.27 3.26 2.34
CA VAL A 22 -0.23 4.10 3.56
C VAL A 22 -1.53 4.87 3.75
N VAL A 23 -2.10 5.42 2.67
CA VAL A 23 -3.26 6.32 2.75
C VAL A 23 -4.58 5.54 2.84
N ALA A 24 -4.72 4.42 2.13
CA ALA A 24 -5.97 3.66 2.07
C ALA A 24 -6.46 3.13 3.43
N PRO A 25 -5.59 2.59 4.33
CA PRO A 25 -6.00 2.16 5.66
C PRO A 25 -6.67 3.25 6.51
N ILE A 26 -6.35 4.51 6.24
CA ILE A 26 -6.87 5.67 6.96
C ILE A 26 -8.11 6.21 6.23
N LEU A 27 -7.99 6.52 4.93
CA LEU A 27 -9.07 7.16 4.20
C LEU A 27 -10.28 6.25 4.01
N LEU A 28 -10.10 4.97 3.65
CA LEU A 28 -11.25 4.11 3.32
C LEU A 28 -12.20 3.93 4.52
N PRO A 29 -11.74 3.58 5.74
CA PRO A 29 -12.65 3.43 6.87
C PRO A 29 -13.28 4.75 7.30
N LEU A 30 -12.56 5.87 7.23
CA LEU A 30 -13.08 7.19 7.59
C LEU A 30 -14.13 7.70 6.59
N LEU A 31 -13.90 7.51 5.30
CA LEU A 31 -14.89 7.83 4.26
C LEU A 31 -16.14 6.97 4.42
N TYR A 32 -15.97 5.67 4.69
CA TYR A 32 -17.10 4.77 4.94
C TYR A 32 -17.91 5.22 6.17
N HIS A 33 -17.23 5.51 7.28
CA HIS A 33 -17.85 6.02 8.50
C HIS A 33 -18.63 7.31 8.24
N ARG A 34 -18.08 8.22 7.43
CA ARG A 34 -18.67 9.54 7.14
C ARG A 34 -19.87 9.48 6.20
N TYR A 35 -19.84 8.62 5.18
CA TYR A 35 -20.80 8.67 4.06
C TYR A 35 -21.78 7.50 4.01
N ILE A 36 -21.50 6.36 4.65
CA ILE A 36 -22.35 5.17 4.57
C ILE A 36 -23.01 4.88 5.91
N THR A 37 -22.23 4.61 6.95
CA THR A 37 -22.78 4.33 8.29
C THR A 37 -21.74 4.54 9.39
N PRO A 38 -22.12 5.04 10.58
CA PRO A 38 -21.21 5.20 11.69
C PRO A 38 -20.62 3.87 12.14
N LEU A 39 -19.30 3.74 12.01
CA LEU A 39 -18.51 2.64 12.55
C LEU A 39 -18.02 2.93 13.97
N SER A 40 -17.95 1.91 14.81
CA SER A 40 -17.26 1.98 16.10
C SER A 40 -15.74 2.13 15.91
N PHE A 41 -15.05 2.67 16.92
CA PHE A 41 -13.59 2.78 16.90
C PHE A 41 -12.91 1.42 16.67
N SER A 42 -13.35 0.37 17.37
CA SER A 42 -12.79 -0.98 17.24
C SER A 42 -12.94 -1.52 15.82
N THR A 43 -14.07 -1.24 15.16
CA THR A 43 -14.29 -1.63 13.77
C THR A 43 -13.37 -0.87 12.82
N ILE A 44 -13.24 0.45 12.99
CA ILE A 44 -12.31 1.27 12.19
C ILE A 44 -10.89 0.74 12.34
N PHE A 45 -10.44 0.52 13.58
CA PHE A 45 -9.11 0.01 13.87
C PHE A 45 -8.83 -1.35 13.22
N ALA A 46 -9.73 -2.32 13.39
CA ALA A 46 -9.57 -3.65 12.83
C ALA A 46 -9.52 -3.63 11.29
N VAL A 47 -10.42 -2.87 10.65
CA VAL A 47 -10.46 -2.75 9.19
C VAL A 47 -9.22 -2.02 8.65
N SER A 48 -8.79 -0.93 9.30
CA SER A 48 -7.54 -0.25 8.95
C SER A 48 -6.35 -1.21 8.99
N LEU A 49 -6.25 -2.04 10.04
CA LEU A 49 -5.17 -3.02 10.17
C LEU A 49 -5.20 -4.05 9.04
N ILE A 50 -6.39 -4.57 8.70
CA ILE A 50 -6.56 -5.54 7.60
C ILE A 50 -6.15 -4.92 6.26
N ILE A 51 -6.60 -3.69 5.96
CA ILE A 51 -6.24 -3.00 4.72
C ILE A 51 -4.72 -2.78 4.65
N ALA A 52 -4.10 -2.34 5.74
CA ALA A 52 -2.64 -2.13 5.81
C ALA A 52 -1.87 -3.44 5.57
N LEU A 53 -2.33 -4.53 6.19
CA LEU A 53 -1.72 -5.86 6.02
C LEU A 53 -1.81 -6.34 4.56
N ILE A 54 -3.01 -6.32 3.98
CA ILE A 54 -3.23 -6.74 2.59
C ILE A 54 -2.43 -5.85 1.63
N GLY A 55 -2.45 -4.53 1.82
CA GLY A 55 -1.70 -3.58 1.02
C GLY A 55 -0.20 -3.83 1.07
N SER A 56 0.34 -4.11 2.26
CA SER A 56 1.76 -4.42 2.44
C SER A 56 2.16 -5.74 1.78
N ILE A 57 1.34 -6.78 1.91
CA ILE A 57 1.55 -8.08 1.25
C ILE A 57 1.53 -7.91 -0.27
N ALA A 58 0.54 -7.19 -0.81
CA ALA A 58 0.45 -6.93 -2.23
C ALA A 58 1.68 -6.16 -2.75
N LEU A 59 2.14 -5.16 -1.99
CA LEU A 59 3.36 -4.41 -2.31
C LEU A 59 4.59 -5.32 -2.34
N TYR A 60 4.74 -6.19 -1.33
CA TYR A 60 5.84 -7.14 -1.25
C TYR A 60 5.88 -8.02 -2.51
N PHE A 61 4.78 -8.68 -2.87
CA PHE A 61 4.76 -9.57 -4.04
C PHE A 61 4.91 -8.82 -5.36
N ALA A 62 4.33 -7.63 -5.50
CA ALA A 62 4.42 -6.83 -6.72
C ALA A 62 5.85 -6.34 -7.00
N TYR A 63 6.65 -6.11 -5.96
CA TYR A 63 7.99 -5.52 -6.09
C TYR A 63 9.13 -6.43 -5.61
N ARG A 64 8.84 -7.67 -5.20
CA ARG A 64 9.84 -8.68 -4.81
C ARG A 64 10.90 -8.89 -5.89
N SER A 65 10.49 -8.94 -7.16
CA SER A 65 11.41 -9.07 -8.29
C SER A 65 12.30 -7.85 -8.49
N SER A 66 11.85 -6.65 -8.09
CA SER A 66 12.70 -5.46 -8.09
C SER A 66 13.78 -5.55 -7.02
N ALA A 67 13.44 -6.04 -5.82
CA ALA A 67 14.40 -6.22 -4.73
C ALA A 67 15.41 -7.35 -4.97
N GLN A 68 15.02 -8.39 -5.73
CA GLN A 68 15.91 -9.51 -6.08
C GLN A 68 16.81 -9.24 -7.29
N ASN A 69 16.53 -8.17 -8.06
CA ASN A 69 17.33 -7.77 -9.22
C ASN A 69 18.35 -6.65 -8.89
N GLU A 70 18.55 -6.32 -7.61
CA GLU A 70 19.69 -5.52 -7.17
C GLU A 70 20.95 -6.43 -7.15
N PRO A 71 22.00 -6.11 -7.95
CA PRO A 71 23.23 -6.89 -7.99
C PRO A 71 24.18 -6.58 -6.84
#